data_AF-A0A7D9HRV2-F1
#
_entry.id   AF-A0A7D9HRV2-F1
#
_cell.length_a   1.000
_cell.length_b   1.000
_cell.length_c   1.000
_cell.angle_alpha   90.00
_cell.angle_beta   90.00
_cell.angle_gamma   90.00
#
_symmetry.space_group_name_H-M   'P 1'
#
loop_
_entity.id
_entity.type
_entity.pdbx_description
1 polymer ?
#
loop_
_entity_poly.entity_id
_entity_poly.type
_entity_poly.pdbx_seq_one_letter_code
_entity_poly.pdbx_strand_id
1 'polypeptide(L)'
;MAKEVGRAPSEHWSLRFGPILLMFWFVIFLHLQSFGEGHSFCYDGSKEGYRLDTKVIKYVHAESGLDCILQCMLQEILCRSANFRKTCGGQENCELLESLYKEEPAESLKNDENFDHYILLQPEREPPISCKDILKKSARATSGLYKISVNNKIVTVYCEMVLHGGSFTFIPKSAVKKGTLPKLVSQLFTNDSEVLLYIQKKDGNQTYTHIQQLQEKSQTPLVVLQNTNTG
;
A
#
# COMPACT_ATOMS: atom_id res chain seq x y z
N MET A 1 -44.07 -67.97 -7.10
CA MET A 1 -42.79 -68.69 -7.02
C MET A 1 -42.07 -68.53 -8.35
N ALA A 2 -40.81 -68.11 -8.28
CA ALA A 2 -40.02 -67.53 -9.36
C ALA A 2 -39.53 -68.55 -10.41
N LYS A 3 -39.26 -68.04 -11.63
CA LYS A 3 -38.11 -68.47 -12.44
C LYS A 3 -37.67 -67.33 -13.39
N GLU A 4 -36.39 -67.01 -13.32
CA GLU A 4 -35.67 -65.97 -14.07
C GLU A 4 -35.58 -66.27 -15.58
N VAL A 5 -35.30 -65.25 -16.40
CA VAL A 5 -34.23 -65.11 -17.44
C VAL A 5 -34.47 -63.72 -18.09
N GLY A 6 -33.60 -62.72 -17.98
CA GLY A 6 -32.45 -62.52 -18.87
C GLY A 6 -32.19 -61.00 -19.06
N ARG A 7 -30.91 -60.62 -19.01
CA ARG A 7 -30.35 -59.27 -18.86
C ARG A 7 -29.97 -58.66 -20.22
N ALA A 8 -30.21 -57.37 -20.43
CA ALA A 8 -29.49 -56.55 -21.41
C ALA A 8 -28.53 -55.59 -20.68
N PRO A 9 -27.30 -55.35 -21.15
CA PRO A 9 -26.32 -54.56 -20.43
C PRO A 9 -26.46 -53.06 -20.72
N SER A 10 -26.39 -52.23 -19.67
CA SER A 10 -26.19 -50.79 -19.78
C SER A 10 -24.69 -50.49 -19.85
N GLU A 11 -24.27 -49.80 -20.91
CA GLU A 11 -22.90 -49.29 -21.04
C GLU A 11 -22.66 -48.14 -20.04
N HIS A 12 -21.64 -48.31 -19.21
CA HIS A 12 -21.23 -47.32 -18.22
C HIS A 12 -19.98 -46.58 -18.73
N TRP A 13 -20.18 -45.47 -19.44
CA TRP A 13 -19.08 -44.58 -19.84
C TRP A 13 -18.55 -43.84 -18.60
N SER A 14 -17.39 -44.29 -18.10
CA SER A 14 -16.64 -43.54 -17.09
C SER A 14 -15.74 -42.53 -17.80
N LEU A 15 -16.23 -41.28 -17.90
CA LEU A 15 -15.39 -40.14 -18.26
C LEU A 15 -14.37 -39.89 -17.14
N ARG A 16 -13.15 -40.41 -17.32
CA ARG A 16 -11.98 -40.03 -16.52
C ARG A 16 -11.55 -38.62 -16.92
N PHE A 17 -12.05 -37.61 -16.20
CA PHE A 17 -11.46 -36.27 -16.23
C PHE A 17 -10.08 -36.33 -15.58
N GLY A 18 -9.03 -36.23 -16.41
CA GLY A 18 -7.64 -36.31 -15.96
C GLY A 18 -7.19 -35.10 -15.12
N PRO A 19 -6.12 -35.26 -14.31
CA PRO A 19 -5.61 -34.22 -13.38
C PRO A 19 -5.11 -32.94 -14.08
N ILE A 20 -4.95 -32.96 -15.40
CA ILE A 20 -4.48 -31.82 -16.21
C ILE A 20 -5.56 -30.74 -16.33
N LEU A 21 -6.85 -31.12 -16.38
CA LEU A 21 -7.95 -30.14 -16.44
C LEU A 21 -8.13 -29.41 -15.11
N LEU A 22 -7.88 -30.11 -13.99
CA LEU A 22 -7.88 -29.55 -12.63
C LEU A 22 -6.75 -28.53 -12.42
N MET A 23 -5.55 -28.80 -12.94
CA MET A 23 -4.44 -27.84 -12.89
C MET A 23 -4.74 -26.56 -13.69
N PHE A 24 -5.35 -26.67 -14.87
CA PHE A 24 -5.74 -25.50 -15.66
C PHE A 24 -6.78 -24.63 -14.94
N TRP A 25 -7.76 -25.26 -14.30
CA TRP A 25 -8.73 -24.56 -13.46
C TRP A 25 -8.08 -23.91 -12.23
N PHE A 26 -7.09 -24.56 -11.61
CA PHE A 26 -6.35 -23.99 -10.47
C PHE A 26 -5.51 -22.76 -10.86
N VAL A 27 -4.86 -22.77 -12.03
CA VAL A 27 -4.09 -21.62 -12.54
C VAL A 27 -5.01 -20.46 -12.91
N ILE A 28 -6.16 -20.75 -13.53
CA ILE A 28 -7.20 -19.74 -13.79
C ILE A 28 -7.74 -19.17 -12.48
N PHE A 29 -8.02 -20.02 -11.48
CA PHE A 29 -8.49 -19.59 -10.17
C PHE A 29 -7.45 -18.75 -9.41
N LEU A 30 -6.16 -19.09 -9.49
CA LEU A 30 -5.06 -18.30 -8.92
C LEU A 30 -4.91 -16.93 -9.60
N HIS A 31 -5.17 -16.81 -10.90
CA HIS A 31 -5.22 -15.51 -11.59
C HIS A 31 -6.48 -14.70 -11.29
N LEU A 32 -7.59 -15.35 -10.93
CA LEU A 32 -8.87 -14.69 -10.60
C LEU A 32 -8.93 -14.19 -9.14
N GLN A 33 -8.02 -14.59 -8.26
CA GLN A 33 -8.03 -14.16 -6.84
C GLN A 33 -7.20 -12.91 -6.53
N SER A 34 -6.63 -12.22 -7.51
CA SER A 34 -6.01 -10.90 -7.28
C SER A 34 -7.04 -9.76 -7.35
N PHE A 35 -8.06 -9.81 -6.49
CA PHE A 35 -8.75 -8.60 -6.07
C PHE A 35 -8.63 -8.53 -4.55
N GLY A 36 -7.54 -7.91 -4.10
CA GLY A 36 -7.47 -7.43 -2.72
C GLY A 36 -8.70 -6.57 -2.43
N GLU A 37 -9.23 -6.65 -1.22
CA GLU A 37 -10.35 -5.83 -0.76
C GLU A 37 -10.05 -4.35 -1.04
N GLY A 38 -10.57 -3.84 -2.16
CA GLY A 38 -10.43 -2.46 -2.54
C GLY A 38 -11.32 -1.63 -1.63
N HIS A 39 -10.73 -0.82 -0.77
CA HIS A 39 -11.49 0.27 -0.16
C HIS A 39 -12.07 1.13 -1.29
N SER A 40 -13.36 1.44 -1.20
CA SER A 40 -14.04 2.35 -2.14
C SER A 40 -13.51 3.76 -1.92
N PHE A 41 -12.47 4.12 -2.64
CA PHE A 41 -11.99 5.48 -2.67
C PHE A 41 -12.70 6.26 -3.79
N CYS A 42 -13.47 7.27 -3.42
CA CYS A 42 -14.22 8.11 -4.35
C CYS A 42 -13.38 9.32 -4.78
N TYR A 43 -13.13 9.40 -6.08
CA TYR A 43 -12.49 10.55 -6.71
C TYR A 43 -13.34 11.06 -7.88
N ASP A 44 -13.13 12.32 -8.23
CA ASP A 44 -13.68 12.91 -9.45
C ASP A 44 -12.59 13.01 -10.51
N GLY A 45 -12.74 12.25 -11.59
CA GLY A 45 -11.89 12.28 -12.78
C GLY A 45 -12.47 13.12 -13.93
N SER A 46 -13.56 13.87 -13.71
CA SER A 46 -14.23 14.65 -14.77
C SER A 46 -13.41 15.83 -15.30
N LYS A 47 -12.21 16.08 -14.77
CA LYS A 47 -11.30 17.18 -15.14
C LYS A 47 -10.08 16.67 -15.91
N GLU A 48 -10.32 15.75 -16.84
CA GLU A 48 -9.33 15.37 -17.85
C GLU A 48 -8.96 16.57 -18.74
N GLY A 49 -7.67 16.75 -19.03
CA GLY A 49 -7.18 17.87 -19.82
C GLY A 49 -7.16 19.21 -19.07
N TYR A 50 -7.17 19.19 -17.74
CA TYR A 50 -7.05 20.38 -16.91
C TYR A 50 -5.93 20.25 -15.89
N ARG A 51 -5.35 21.41 -15.54
CA ARG A 51 -4.36 21.57 -14.47
C ARG A 51 -4.80 22.70 -13.55
N LEU A 52 -4.83 22.45 -12.24
CA LEU A 52 -5.08 23.50 -11.26
C LEU A 52 -3.76 24.23 -10.95
N ASP A 53 -3.68 25.51 -11.30
CA ASP A 53 -2.52 26.37 -11.06
C ASP A 53 -2.58 26.98 -9.65
N THR A 54 -2.14 26.20 -8.67
CA THR A 54 -2.08 26.59 -7.27
C THR A 54 -0.75 26.11 -6.64
N LYS A 55 -0.54 26.42 -5.36
CA LYS A 55 0.65 26.02 -4.63
C LYS A 55 0.72 24.49 -4.52
N VAL A 56 1.78 23.92 -5.08
CA VAL A 56 2.10 22.49 -4.93
C VAL A 56 2.70 22.24 -3.56
N ILE A 57 2.13 21.29 -2.80
CA ILE A 57 2.67 20.85 -1.51
C ILE A 57 3.90 19.98 -1.75
N LYS A 58 3.79 19.03 -2.69
CA LYS A 58 4.80 18.00 -2.95
C LYS A 58 4.70 17.47 -4.38
N TYR A 59 5.85 17.17 -4.97
CA TYR A 59 5.95 16.42 -6.22
C TYR A 59 6.26 14.95 -5.92
N VAL A 60 5.60 14.06 -6.65
CA VAL A 60 5.86 12.60 -6.57
C VAL A 60 5.86 11.99 -7.97
N HIS A 61 6.49 10.83 -8.09
CA HIS A 61 6.35 9.99 -9.27
C HIS A 61 5.08 9.15 -9.14
N ALA A 62 4.27 9.07 -10.18
CA ALA A 62 3.12 8.20 -10.25
C ALA A 62 3.02 7.48 -11.59
N GLU A 63 2.64 6.20 -11.57
CA GLU A 63 2.48 5.41 -12.79
C GLU A 63 1.19 5.76 -13.56
N SER A 64 0.21 6.33 -12.86
CA SER A 64 -1.09 6.73 -13.41
C SER A 64 -1.73 7.85 -12.60
N GLY A 65 -2.76 8.49 -13.14
CA GLY A 65 -3.55 9.47 -12.39
C GLY A 65 -4.20 8.89 -11.12
N LEU A 66 -4.61 7.62 -11.18
CA LEU A 66 -5.10 6.87 -10.02
C LEU A 66 -4.03 6.70 -8.93
N ASP A 67 -2.81 6.34 -9.32
CA ASP A 67 -1.69 6.23 -8.39
C ASP A 67 -1.34 7.61 -7.80
N CYS A 68 -1.36 8.66 -8.61
CA CYS A 68 -1.13 10.04 -8.18
C CYS A 68 -2.11 10.49 -7.07
N ILE A 69 -3.42 10.32 -7.28
CA ILE A 69 -4.43 10.69 -6.29
C ILE A 69 -4.43 9.76 -5.06
N LEU A 70 -3.96 8.52 -5.21
CA LEU A 70 -3.77 7.60 -4.10
C LEU A 70 -2.55 7.96 -3.25
N GLN A 71 -1.46 8.42 -3.87
CA GLN A 71 -0.32 8.98 -3.17
C GLN A 71 -0.66 10.29 -2.46
N CYS A 72 -1.47 11.15 -3.07
CA CYS A 72 -2.10 12.29 -2.40
C CYS A 72 -2.79 11.83 -1.10
N MET A 73 -3.57 10.75 -1.17
CA MET A 73 -4.25 10.23 0.00
C MET A 73 -3.32 9.74 1.10
N LEU A 74 -2.27 9.01 0.73
CA LEU A 74 -1.49 8.20 1.66
C LEU A 74 -0.25 8.92 2.21
N GLN A 75 0.37 9.81 1.42
CA GLN A 75 1.62 10.46 1.79
C GLN A 75 1.40 11.82 2.46
N GLU A 76 0.37 12.55 2.07
CA GLU A 76 0.14 13.93 2.50
C GLU A 76 -1.26 14.12 3.08
N ILE A 77 -1.35 14.25 4.41
CA ILE A 77 -2.64 14.37 5.12
C ILE A 77 -3.46 15.60 4.71
N LEU A 78 -2.78 16.68 4.30
CA LEU A 78 -3.42 17.92 3.83
C LEU A 78 -3.78 17.86 2.35
N CYS A 79 -3.39 16.82 1.63
CA CYS A 79 -3.64 16.73 0.21
C CYS A 79 -5.12 16.45 -0.06
N ARG A 80 -5.73 17.32 -0.86
CA ARG A 80 -7.17 17.35 -1.20
C ARG A 80 -7.42 17.20 -2.70
N SER A 81 -6.43 17.49 -3.53
CA SER A 81 -6.47 17.25 -4.98
C SER A 81 -5.06 16.99 -5.53
N ALA A 82 -4.97 16.57 -6.79
CA ALA A 82 -3.69 16.37 -7.46
C ALA A 82 -3.77 16.69 -8.95
N ASN A 83 -2.67 17.19 -9.53
CA ASN A 83 -2.50 17.25 -10.98
C ASN A 83 -1.59 16.10 -11.42
N PHE A 84 -2.02 15.33 -12.41
CA PHE A 84 -1.21 14.26 -13.01
C PHE A 84 -0.81 14.65 -14.43
N ARG A 85 0.49 14.67 -14.71
CA ARG A 85 1.04 14.89 -16.05
C ARG A 85 1.11 13.55 -16.79
N LYS A 86 0.43 13.47 -17.94
CA LYS A 86 0.29 12.26 -18.78
C LYS A 86 1.55 11.88 -19.57
N THR A 87 2.60 12.69 -19.54
CA THR A 87 3.81 12.45 -20.36
C THR A 87 4.62 11.26 -19.83
N CYS A 88 4.97 10.32 -20.71
CA CYS A 88 5.88 9.23 -20.40
C CYS A 88 7.31 9.75 -20.18
N GLY A 89 7.95 9.39 -19.07
CA GLY A 89 9.39 9.64 -18.84
C GLY A 89 9.76 10.74 -17.83
N GLY A 90 8.80 11.33 -17.11
CA GLY A 90 9.07 12.27 -16.01
C GLY A 90 9.14 11.60 -14.64
N GLN A 91 10.17 11.89 -13.83
CA GLN A 91 10.27 11.39 -12.45
C GLN A 91 9.33 12.12 -11.47
N GLU A 92 8.82 13.31 -11.82
CA GLU A 92 7.93 14.11 -10.97
C GLU A 92 6.69 14.54 -11.77
N ASN A 93 5.84 13.57 -12.08
CA ASN A 93 4.66 13.76 -12.92
C ASN A 93 3.35 13.91 -12.12
N CYS A 94 3.42 13.96 -10.79
CA CYS A 94 2.26 14.15 -9.93
C CYS A 94 2.48 15.32 -8.96
N GLU A 95 1.57 16.30 -8.99
CA GLU A 95 1.56 17.48 -8.13
C GLU A 95 0.49 17.31 -7.06
N LEU A 96 0.89 17.20 -5.79
CA LEU A 96 -0.01 17.05 -4.64
C LEU A 96 -0.43 18.43 -4.11
N LEU A 97 -1.74 18.67 -3.97
CA LEU A 97 -2.31 19.99 -3.70
C LEU A 97 -3.21 19.99 -2.47
N GLU A 98 -3.20 21.10 -1.71
CA GLU A 98 -4.09 21.31 -0.55
C GLU A 98 -5.44 21.90 -0.97
N SER A 99 -5.45 22.64 -2.07
CA SER A 99 -6.62 23.37 -2.53
C SER A 99 -7.56 22.52 -3.39
N LEU A 100 -8.83 22.92 -3.44
CA LEU A 100 -9.79 22.44 -4.44
C LEU A 100 -10.04 23.53 -5.48
N TYR A 101 -10.32 23.14 -6.74
CA TYR A 101 -10.63 24.12 -7.80
C TYR A 101 -11.85 25.02 -7.49
N LYS A 102 -12.75 24.56 -6.61
CA LYS A 102 -13.93 25.34 -6.17
C LYS A 102 -13.58 26.46 -5.20
N GLU A 103 -12.42 26.37 -4.54
CA GLU A 103 -11.92 27.32 -3.55
C GLU A 103 -10.98 28.34 -4.16
N GLU A 104 -10.41 28.02 -5.32
CA GLU A 104 -9.50 28.87 -6.07
C GLU A 104 -10.27 29.75 -7.07
N PRO A 105 -9.67 30.88 -7.54
CA PRO A 105 -10.25 31.68 -8.61
C PRO A 105 -10.55 30.82 -9.85
N ALA A 106 -11.66 31.07 -10.55
CA ALA A 106 -12.05 30.26 -11.71
C ALA A 106 -10.96 30.14 -12.79
N GLU A 107 -10.12 31.16 -12.92
CA GLU A 107 -9.00 31.26 -13.87
C GLU A 107 -7.81 30.34 -13.52
N SER A 108 -7.76 29.81 -12.28
CA SER A 108 -6.70 28.92 -11.82
C SER A 108 -6.80 27.52 -12.43
N LEU A 109 -8.00 27.06 -12.80
CA LEU A 109 -8.18 25.77 -13.47
C LEU A 109 -7.99 25.96 -14.97
N LYS A 110 -6.78 25.66 -15.45
CA LYS A 110 -6.37 25.90 -16.83
C LYS A 110 -6.61 24.65 -17.67
N ASN A 111 -7.07 24.85 -18.90
CA ASN A 111 -7.05 23.80 -19.90
C ASN A 111 -5.59 23.50 -20.27
N ASP A 112 -5.17 22.26 -20.06
CA ASP A 112 -3.85 21.75 -20.40
C ASP A 112 -4.00 20.26 -20.69
N GLU A 113 -4.03 19.91 -21.98
CA GLU A 113 -4.24 18.54 -22.44
C GLU A 113 -3.18 17.55 -21.95
N ASN A 114 -2.04 18.02 -21.45
CA ASN A 114 -1.00 17.16 -20.89
C ASN A 114 -1.28 16.74 -19.44
N PHE A 115 -2.30 17.31 -18.81
CA PHE A 115 -2.63 17.08 -17.42
C PHE A 115 -4.06 16.59 -17.24
N ASP A 116 -4.27 15.83 -16.17
CA ASP A 116 -5.58 15.55 -15.62
C ASP A 116 -5.60 16.00 -14.14
N HIS A 117 -6.67 16.67 -13.74
CA HIS A 117 -6.87 17.11 -12.37
C HIS A 117 -7.82 16.17 -11.62
N TYR A 118 -7.40 15.70 -10.46
CA TYR A 118 -8.15 14.75 -9.65
C TYR A 118 -8.49 15.35 -8.29
N ILE A 119 -9.71 15.09 -7.82
CA ILE A 119 -10.21 15.62 -6.55
C ILE A 119 -10.63 14.49 -5.63
N LEU A 120 -10.30 14.66 -4.36
CA LEU A 120 -10.72 13.77 -3.29
C LEU A 120 -12.10 14.21 -2.81
N LEU A 121 -13.13 13.42 -3.10
CA LEU A 121 -14.51 13.73 -2.68
C LEU A 121 -14.69 13.57 -1.16
N GLN A 122 -13.81 12.80 -0.51
CA GLN A 122 -13.77 12.59 0.94
C GLN A 122 -12.36 12.91 1.47
N PRO A 123 -12.08 14.19 1.80
CA PRO A 123 -10.78 14.62 2.28
C PRO A 123 -10.56 14.34 3.77
N GLU A 124 -11.63 14.22 4.56
CA GLU A 124 -11.51 13.84 5.98
C GLU A 124 -11.09 12.39 6.09
N ARG A 125 -9.93 12.17 6.71
CA ARG A 125 -9.35 10.82 6.82
C ARG A 125 -8.67 10.65 8.15
N GLU A 126 -8.84 9.45 8.69
CA GLU A 126 -7.92 8.96 9.70
C GLU A 126 -6.57 8.66 9.04
N PRO A 127 -5.47 9.24 9.57
CA PRO A 127 -4.13 8.93 9.07
C PRO A 127 -3.85 7.43 9.24
N PRO A 128 -3.13 6.79 8.29
CA PRO A 128 -2.73 5.39 8.45
C PRO A 128 -1.91 5.22 9.74
N ILE A 129 -2.05 4.10 10.44
CA ILE A 129 -1.34 3.86 11.70
C ILE A 129 -0.05 3.05 11.52
N SER A 130 0.11 2.41 10.35
CA SER A 130 1.31 1.64 9.98
C SER A 130 1.50 1.56 8.44
N CYS A 131 2.68 1.15 7.99
CA CYS A 131 2.92 0.85 6.57
C CYS A 131 2.09 -0.33 6.06
N LYS A 132 1.71 -1.27 6.94
CA LYS A 132 0.78 -2.35 6.61
C LYS A 132 -0.62 -1.82 6.28
N ASP A 133 -1.10 -0.83 7.01
CA ASP A 133 -2.42 -0.23 6.72
C ASP A 133 -2.41 0.56 5.42
N ILE A 134 -1.27 1.16 5.07
CA ILE A 134 -1.07 1.79 3.76
C ILE A 134 -1.17 0.75 2.65
N LEU A 135 -0.50 -0.40 2.78
CA LEU A 135 -0.58 -1.49 1.79
C LEU A 135 -1.98 -2.10 1.66
N LYS A 136 -2.72 -2.21 2.78
CA LYS A 136 -4.13 -2.63 2.73
C LYS A 136 -4.99 -1.64 1.94
N LYS A 137 -4.75 -0.33 2.10
CA LYS A 137 -5.46 0.71 1.35
C LYS A 137 -5.02 0.81 -0.11
N SER A 138 -3.75 0.46 -0.39
CA SER A 138 -3.18 0.48 -1.73
C SER A 138 -2.13 -0.61 -1.88
N ALA A 139 -2.48 -1.68 -2.59
CA ALA A 139 -1.54 -2.72 -2.98
C ALA A 139 -0.44 -2.21 -3.95
N ARG A 140 -0.60 -1.00 -4.50
CA ARG A 140 0.39 -0.35 -5.38
C ARG A 140 1.26 0.68 -4.66
N ALA A 141 1.12 0.82 -3.33
CA ALA A 141 1.96 1.73 -2.59
C ALA A 141 3.44 1.36 -2.76
N THR A 142 4.28 2.36 -3.08
CA THR A 142 5.71 2.18 -3.30
C THR A 142 6.50 2.45 -2.02
N SER A 143 7.74 1.96 -1.95
CA SER A 143 8.60 2.26 -0.81
C SER A 143 8.94 3.75 -0.78
N GLY A 144 8.92 4.36 0.41
CA GLY A 144 9.08 5.82 0.52
C GLY A 144 8.75 6.37 1.90
N LEU A 145 8.73 7.71 2.00
CA LEU A 145 8.36 8.41 3.23
C LEU A 145 6.84 8.63 3.29
N TYR A 146 6.24 8.20 4.40
CA TYR A 146 4.81 8.32 4.67
C TYR A 146 4.55 8.98 6.02
N LYS A 147 3.41 9.66 6.15
CA LYS A 147 2.91 10.20 7.41
C LYS A 147 1.94 9.19 8.04
N ILE A 148 2.29 8.68 9.21
CA ILE A 148 1.43 7.76 9.98
C ILE A 148 1.03 8.36 11.35
N SER A 149 -0.10 7.93 11.90
CA SER A 149 -0.54 8.28 13.25
C SER A 149 -0.11 7.21 14.25
N VAL A 150 0.74 7.62 15.19
CA VAL A 150 1.24 6.79 16.27
C VAL A 150 0.89 7.46 17.58
N ASN A 151 0.07 6.82 18.43
CA ASN A 151 -0.40 7.41 19.68
C ASN A 151 -0.97 8.83 19.50
N ASN A 152 -1.81 9.02 18.47
CA ASN A 152 -2.43 10.30 18.08
C ASN A 152 -1.42 11.40 17.72
N LYS A 153 -0.21 11.02 17.30
CA LYS A 153 0.81 11.94 16.79
C LYS A 153 1.20 11.54 15.38
N ILE A 154 1.25 12.52 14.49
CA ILE A 154 1.74 12.31 13.13
C ILE A 154 3.27 12.20 13.16
N VAL A 155 3.77 11.09 12.62
CA VAL A 155 5.19 10.80 12.47
C VAL A 155 5.48 10.51 11.01
N THR A 156 6.57 11.06 10.48
CA THR A 156 7.09 10.66 9.17
C THR A 156 7.95 9.42 9.36
N VAL A 157 7.60 8.34 8.65
CA VAL A 157 8.30 7.05 8.67
C VAL A 157 8.71 6.67 7.27
N TYR A 158 9.76 5.86 7.15
CA TYR A 158 10.04 5.18 5.89
C TYR A 158 9.27 3.87 5.86
N CYS A 159 8.50 3.65 4.80
CA CYS A 159 7.80 2.41 4.53
C CYS A 159 8.53 1.65 3.44
N GLU A 160 8.85 0.39 3.74
CA GLU A 160 9.29 -0.57 2.73
C GLU A 160 8.09 -1.43 2.33
N MET A 161 7.66 -1.25 1.08
CA MET A 161 6.41 -1.81 0.57
C MET A 161 6.61 -3.02 -0.35
N VAL A 162 7.85 -3.31 -0.77
CA VAL A 162 8.13 -4.32 -1.80
C VAL A 162 8.92 -5.50 -1.25
N LEU A 163 9.99 -5.23 -0.51
CA LEU A 163 10.88 -6.28 0.00
C LEU A 163 10.11 -7.24 0.90
N HIS A 164 10.24 -8.55 0.66
CA HIS A 164 9.58 -9.61 1.44
C HIS A 164 8.07 -9.43 1.63
N GLY A 165 7.37 -8.89 0.63
CA GLY A 165 5.92 -8.61 0.71
C GLY A 165 5.58 -7.29 1.41
N GLY A 166 6.59 -6.49 1.76
CA GLY A 166 6.45 -5.13 2.27
C GLY A 166 5.92 -5.06 3.69
N SER A 167 5.25 -3.95 3.99
CA SER A 167 4.58 -3.63 5.27
C SER A 167 5.51 -3.23 6.42
N PHE A 168 6.81 -3.09 6.15
CA PHE A 168 7.79 -2.73 7.16
C PHE A 168 7.76 -1.22 7.43
N THR A 169 7.66 -0.88 8.71
CA THR A 169 7.63 0.51 9.19
C THR A 169 8.93 0.86 9.89
N PHE A 170 9.70 1.78 9.30
CA PHE A 170 10.95 2.27 9.86
C PHE A 170 10.76 3.62 10.53
N ILE A 171 10.91 3.62 11.85
CA ILE A 171 10.66 4.78 12.68
C ILE A 171 11.97 5.54 12.92
N PRO A 172 12.04 6.84 12.64
CA PRO A 172 13.25 7.61 12.91
C PRO A 172 13.52 7.70 14.41
N LYS A 173 14.80 7.71 14.81
CA LYS A 173 15.23 7.83 16.21
C LYS A 173 14.59 9.03 16.92
N SER A 174 14.40 10.15 16.21
CA SER A 174 13.76 11.37 16.74
C SER A 174 12.30 11.17 17.16
N ALA A 175 11.59 10.21 16.56
CA ALA A 175 10.22 9.89 16.92
C ALA A 175 10.13 8.92 18.12
N VAL A 176 11.22 8.23 18.46
CA VAL A 176 11.29 7.32 19.61
C VAL A 176 11.70 8.09 20.86
N LYS A 177 10.73 8.45 21.71
CA LYS A 177 11.03 9.02 23.04
C LYS A 177 11.39 7.90 24.03
N LYS A 178 12.29 8.20 24.98
CA LYS A 178 12.66 7.26 26.05
C LYS A 178 11.39 6.75 26.76
N GLY A 179 11.25 5.43 26.87
CA GLY A 179 10.10 4.77 27.49
C GLY A 179 8.86 4.57 26.60
N THR A 180 8.82 5.11 25.38
CA THR A 180 7.66 4.94 24.46
C THR A 180 7.81 3.77 23.49
N LEU A 181 9.02 3.21 23.36
CA LEU A 181 9.33 2.16 22.39
C LEU A 181 8.49 0.88 22.56
N PRO A 182 8.21 0.35 23.76
CA PRO A 182 7.40 -0.86 23.89
C PRO A 182 5.97 -0.68 23.35
N LYS A 183 5.31 0.44 23.69
CA LYS A 183 3.96 0.78 23.21
C LYS A 183 3.93 1.04 21.69
N LEU A 184 5.00 1.62 21.18
CA LEU A 184 5.21 1.90 19.77
C LEU A 184 5.37 0.60 18.96
N VAL A 185 6.20 -0.32 19.46
CA VAL A 185 6.42 -1.64 18.87
C VAL A 185 5.10 -2.41 18.82
N SER A 186 4.33 -2.47 19.90
CA SER A 186 3.04 -3.19 19.92
C SER A 186 1.99 -2.62 18.94
N GLN A 187 2.10 -1.36 18.55
CA GLN A 187 1.19 -0.72 17.59
C GLN A 187 1.60 -0.95 16.13
N LEU A 188 2.90 -1.11 15.87
CA LEU A 188 3.45 -1.13 14.51
C LEU A 188 3.79 -2.54 14.04
N PHE A 189 4.21 -3.43 14.94
CA PHE A 189 4.51 -4.81 14.60
C PHE A 189 3.22 -5.63 14.72
N THR A 190 2.73 -6.08 13.58
CA THR A 190 1.61 -7.05 13.52
C THR A 190 2.08 -8.50 13.58
N ASN A 191 3.37 -8.74 13.35
CA ASN A 191 4.07 -10.00 13.54
C ASN A 191 5.42 -9.69 14.21
N ASP A 192 5.66 -10.21 15.41
CA ASP A 192 6.89 -10.01 16.18
C ASP A 192 7.98 -11.03 15.86
N SER A 193 7.67 -12.08 15.07
CA SER A 193 8.63 -13.13 14.67
C SER A 193 9.49 -12.79 13.44
N GLU A 194 9.13 -11.73 12.72
CA GLU A 194 9.84 -11.25 11.52
C GLU A 194 10.11 -9.76 11.65
N VAL A 195 11.39 -9.38 11.72
CA VAL A 195 11.81 -8.00 11.94
C VAL A 195 12.85 -7.61 10.91
N LEU A 196 12.61 -6.51 10.20
CA LEU A 196 13.66 -5.84 9.43
C LEU A 196 14.37 -4.81 10.30
N LEU A 197 15.69 -4.95 10.42
CA LEU A 197 16.55 -3.93 10.99
C LEU A 197 17.04 -3.00 9.88
N TYR A 198 16.78 -1.71 10.01
CA TYR A 198 17.25 -0.68 9.09
C TYR A 198 18.33 0.18 9.73
N ILE A 199 19.47 0.24 9.07
CA ILE A 199 20.61 1.06 9.49
C ILE A 199 20.83 2.09 8.38
N GLN A 200 20.36 3.30 8.61
CA GLN A 200 20.59 4.41 7.69
C GLN A 200 22.04 4.90 7.86
N LYS A 201 22.82 4.81 6.78
CA LYS A 201 24.16 5.39 6.74
C LYS A 201 24.08 6.91 6.56
N LYS A 202 25.15 7.61 6.96
CA LYS A 202 25.22 9.09 6.86
C LYS A 202 25.14 9.61 5.42
N ASP A 203 25.54 8.80 4.45
CA ASP A 203 25.51 9.08 3.02
C ASP A 203 24.11 8.87 2.38
N GLY A 204 23.11 8.49 3.18
CA GLY A 204 21.77 8.18 2.71
C GLY A 204 21.62 6.78 2.12
N ASN A 205 22.71 6.00 2.02
CA ASN A 205 22.67 4.64 1.50
C ASN A 205 21.99 3.69 2.52
N GLN A 206 21.22 2.74 1.99
CA GLN A 206 20.25 1.97 2.73
C GLN A 206 20.67 0.50 2.76
N THR A 207 21.17 0.05 3.91
CA THR A 207 21.42 -1.38 4.16
C THR A 207 20.42 -1.89 5.18
N TYR A 208 19.71 -2.96 4.84
CA TYR A 208 18.79 -3.64 5.75
C TYR A 208 19.34 -5.02 6.14
N THR A 209 18.97 -5.48 7.33
CA THR A 209 19.21 -6.85 7.77
C THR A 209 17.87 -7.48 8.10
N HIS A 210 17.57 -8.59 7.44
CA HIS A 210 16.38 -9.37 7.74
C HIS A 210 16.69 -10.34 8.89
N ILE A 211 16.02 -10.15 10.03
CA ILE A 211 16.14 -11.00 11.21
C ILE A 211 14.90 -11.87 11.30
N GLN A 212 15.10 -13.17 11.17
CA GLN A 212 14.05 -14.18 11.33
C GLN A 212 14.31 -15.00 12.57
N GLN A 213 13.27 -15.22 13.37
CA GLN A 213 13.37 -16.11 14.50
C GLN A 213 13.46 -17.56 14.04
N LEU A 214 14.43 -18.30 14.58
CA LEU A 214 14.51 -19.75 14.35
C LEU A 214 13.25 -20.44 14.87
N GLN A 215 12.73 -21.40 14.12
CA GLN A 215 11.48 -22.11 14.43
C GLN A 215 11.51 -22.76 15.83
N GLU A 216 12.66 -23.30 16.24
CA GLU A 216 12.90 -23.88 17.57
C GLU A 216 12.79 -22.86 18.72
N LYS A 217 12.86 -21.56 18.41
CA LYS A 217 12.77 -20.45 19.37
C LYS A 217 11.45 -19.69 19.28
N SER A 218 10.49 -20.14 18.47
CA SER A 218 9.17 -19.51 18.28
C SER A 218 8.37 -19.26 19.57
N GLN A 219 8.63 -19.99 20.65
CA GLN A 219 7.97 -19.79 21.95
C GLN A 219 8.62 -18.67 22.79
N THR A 220 9.79 -18.16 22.39
CA THR A 220 10.47 -17.07 23.10
C THR A 220 10.15 -15.75 22.41
N PRO A 221 9.45 -14.80 23.03
CA PRO A 221 9.13 -13.53 22.38
C PRO A 221 10.41 -12.74 22.07
N LEU A 222 10.48 -12.14 20.88
CA LEU A 222 11.54 -11.20 20.54
C LEU A 222 11.29 -9.88 21.29
N VAL A 223 12.32 -9.39 21.96
CA VAL A 223 12.26 -8.12 22.70
C VAL A 223 13.25 -7.15 22.09
N VAL A 224 12.77 -5.96 21.71
CA VAL A 224 13.61 -4.86 21.24
C VAL A 224 14.07 -4.04 22.45
N LEU A 225 15.37 -4.07 22.72
CA LEU A 225 16.00 -3.26 23.77
C LEU A 225 16.64 -2.02 23.15
N GLN A 226 16.25 -0.83 23.63
CA GLN A 226 16.90 0.41 23.24
C GLN A 226 18.13 0.64 24.13
N ASN A 227 19.33 0.58 23.55
CA ASN A 227 20.53 1.01 24.26
C ASN A 227 20.55 2.55 24.35
N THR A 228 20.23 3.10 25.53
CA THR A 228 20.31 4.53 25.80
C THR A 228 21.68 4.88 26.37
N ASN A 229 22.73 4.83 25.56
CA ASN A 229 23.98 5.49 25.92
C ASN A 229 23.78 7.01 25.79
N THR A 230 23.47 7.66 26.91
CA THR A 230 23.64 9.10 27.09
C THR A 230 25.10 9.34 27.45
N GLY A 231 25.93 9.59 26.44
CA GLY A 231 27.15 10.38 26.64
C GLY A 231 26.77 11.84 26.80
#